data_AF-B4R726-F1
#
_entry.id   AF-B4R726-F1
#
_cell.length_a   1.000
_cell.length_b   1.000
_cell.length_c   1.000
_cell.angle_alpha   90.00
_cell.angle_beta   90.00
_cell.angle_gamma   90.00
#
_symmetry.space_group_name_H-M   'P 1'
#
loop_
_entity.id
_entity.type
_entity.pdbx_description
1 polymer ?
#
loop_
_entity_poly.entity_id
_entity_poly.type
_entity_poly.pdbx_seq_one_letter_code
_entity_poly.pdbx_strand_id
1 'polypeptide(L)'
;MESITFGVLTISDTCWQEPAKDTSGPILRQLITETFANTQVIGNIVPDEKDLIQQELRKWIDREELRVILTTGGTGFAPRDVTPEATRQLLEKECPQLSMYITLESIKQTQYAALSRGLCGIAGNTLILNLPGSEKAVKECFQTIRELLPHAVHLIGDDVSLVRKTHAEVQGSAQKGHICPHKTGTGTYSDRNSPFPMLAVQEVLSIIFNTVQKTANLDKILLEMSAPVNIPPFRASIKDGYAMKSTGFSGSKRVLGCIAAGNSPNTLPLAEG
;
A
#
# COMPACT_ATOMS: atom_id res chain seq x y z
N MET A 1 8.74 20.38 -7.82
CA MET A 1 8.44 20.11 -6.40
C MET A 1 8.46 21.46 -5.70
N GLU A 2 7.42 21.74 -4.93
CA GLU A 2 7.44 22.87 -4.01
C GLU A 2 8.53 22.67 -2.97
N SER A 3 9.07 23.77 -2.46
CA SER A 3 10.14 23.72 -1.49
C SER A 3 9.61 23.20 -0.15
N ILE A 4 10.19 22.10 0.33
CA ILE A 4 9.90 21.56 1.66
C ILE A 4 11.08 21.91 2.57
N THR A 5 10.81 22.60 3.67
CA THR A 5 11.81 22.82 4.73
C THR A 5 11.70 21.74 5.78
N PHE A 6 12.83 21.10 6.07
CA PHE A 6 12.98 20.05 7.06
C PHE A 6 13.75 20.55 8.28
N GLY A 7 13.33 20.12 9.46
CA GLY A 7 14.10 20.20 10.70
C GLY A 7 14.68 18.84 11.07
N VAL A 8 15.99 18.74 11.29
CA VAL A 8 16.65 17.54 11.82
C VAL A 8 17.15 17.82 13.23
N LEU A 9 16.52 17.21 14.24
CA LEU A 9 16.85 17.38 15.65
C LEU A 9 17.57 16.14 16.19
N THR A 10 18.86 16.25 16.45
CA THR A 10 19.61 15.20 17.14
C THR A 10 19.38 15.34 18.66
N ILE A 11 18.92 14.28 19.30
CA ILE A 11 18.63 14.24 20.74
C ILE A 11 19.60 13.24 21.35
N SER A 12 20.64 13.76 22.02
CA SER A 12 21.69 12.94 22.61
C SER A 12 22.53 13.75 23.59
N ASP A 13 22.60 13.31 24.85
CA ASP A 13 23.53 13.86 25.85
C ASP A 13 25.00 13.85 25.34
N THR A 14 25.40 12.77 24.63
CA THR A 14 26.76 12.63 24.07
C THR A 14 27.03 13.61 22.94
N CYS A 15 26.11 13.74 21.98
CA CYS A 15 26.31 14.65 20.84
C CYS A 15 26.18 16.12 21.26
N TRP A 16 25.40 16.39 22.31
CA TRP A 16 25.32 17.74 22.89
C TRP A 16 26.67 18.18 23.49
N GLN A 17 27.37 17.28 24.19
CA GLN A 17 28.70 17.56 24.73
C GLN A 17 29.78 17.59 23.63
N GLU A 18 29.67 16.70 22.65
CA GLU A 18 30.64 16.57 21.57
C GLU A 18 29.94 16.43 20.21
N PRO A 19 29.60 17.55 19.55
CA PRO A 19 28.84 17.56 18.29
C PRO A 19 29.48 16.75 17.16
N ALA A 20 30.81 16.58 17.18
CA ALA A 20 31.54 15.79 16.18
C ALA A 20 31.17 14.30 16.19
N LYS A 21 30.56 13.80 17.27
CA LYS A 21 30.09 12.41 17.38
C LYS A 21 28.72 12.19 16.74
N ASP A 22 28.01 13.25 16.34
CA ASP A 22 26.74 13.10 15.65
C ASP A 22 26.96 12.59 14.22
N THR A 23 26.66 11.32 13.99
CA THR A 23 26.65 10.73 12.64
C THR A 23 25.24 10.66 12.04
N SER A 24 24.21 10.60 12.89
CA SER A 24 22.81 10.41 12.51
C SER A 24 22.14 11.68 11.98
N GLY A 25 22.44 12.83 12.58
CA GLY A 25 21.97 14.13 12.11
C GLY A 25 22.50 14.45 10.70
N PRO A 26 23.83 14.45 10.46
CA PRO A 26 24.40 14.71 9.15
C PRO A 26 23.90 13.78 8.05
N ILE A 27 23.76 12.46 8.34
CA ILE A 27 23.26 11.53 7.33
C ILE A 27 21.81 11.83 6.94
N LEU A 28 20.95 12.21 7.89
CA LEU A 28 19.56 12.60 7.56
C LEU A 28 19.53 13.79 6.63
N ARG A 29 20.34 14.82 6.94
CA ARG A 29 20.43 16.01 6.09
C ARG A 29 20.86 15.65 4.67
N GLN A 30 21.86 14.78 4.54
CA GLN A 30 22.30 14.27 3.25
C GLN A 30 21.17 13.56 2.51
N LEU A 31 20.53 12.57 3.15
CA LEU A 31 19.46 11.78 2.52
C LEU A 31 18.27 12.64 2.08
N ILE A 32 17.87 13.62 2.89
CA ILE A 32 16.79 14.57 2.54
C ILE A 32 17.18 15.36 1.30
N THR A 33 18.39 15.94 1.28
CA THR A 33 18.89 16.77 0.18
C THR A 33 19.03 15.97 -1.13
N GLU A 34 19.44 14.71 -1.04
CA GLU A 34 19.53 13.79 -2.19
C GLU A 34 18.15 13.35 -2.70
N THR A 35 17.17 13.21 -1.81
CA THR A 35 15.84 12.69 -2.17
C THR A 35 14.93 13.76 -2.75
N PHE A 36 14.97 14.98 -2.19
CA PHE A 36 14.01 16.02 -2.51
C PHE A 36 14.69 17.24 -3.13
N ALA A 37 14.32 17.54 -4.38
CA ALA A 37 14.77 18.75 -5.06
C ALA A 37 14.21 20.02 -4.39
N ASN A 38 15.00 21.10 -4.37
CA ASN A 38 14.63 22.42 -3.82
C ASN A 38 14.24 22.39 -2.33
N THR A 39 14.96 21.64 -1.51
CA THR A 39 14.72 21.57 -0.06
C THR A 39 15.69 22.41 0.75
N GLN A 40 15.22 22.86 1.91
CA GLN A 40 16.06 23.45 2.94
C GLN A 40 16.07 22.52 4.15
N VAL A 41 17.23 22.33 4.76
CA VAL A 41 17.35 21.50 5.95
C VAL A 41 18.05 22.31 7.04
N ILE A 42 17.30 22.62 8.09
CA ILE A 42 17.88 23.14 9.32
C ILE A 42 18.10 21.97 10.28
N GLY A 43 18.99 22.15 11.24
CA GLY A 43 19.05 21.19 12.33
C GLY A 43 19.85 21.69 13.50
N ASN A 44 19.63 21.04 14.62
CA ASN A 44 20.17 21.39 15.91
C ASN A 44 20.41 20.11 16.72
N ILE A 45 21.19 20.22 17.79
CA ILE A 45 21.42 19.13 18.75
C ILE A 45 20.87 19.60 20.09
N VAL A 46 20.22 18.71 20.83
CA VAL A 46 19.78 18.95 22.21
C VAL A 46 20.11 17.73 23.08
N PRO A 47 20.30 17.88 24.40
CA PRO A 47 20.45 16.74 25.30
C PRO A 47 19.11 16.02 25.49
N ASP A 48 19.13 14.87 26.16
CA ASP A 48 17.97 14.04 26.49
C ASP A 48 17.10 14.66 27.62
N GLU A 49 16.86 15.97 27.53
CA GLU A 49 16.07 16.75 28.48
C GLU A 49 14.74 17.13 27.87
N LYS A 50 13.65 16.65 28.50
CA LYS A 50 12.29 16.80 27.98
C LYS A 50 11.94 18.27 27.68
N ASP A 51 12.28 19.18 28.58
CA ASP A 51 11.95 20.61 28.45
C ASP A 51 12.72 21.26 27.29
N LEU A 52 13.99 20.89 27.08
CA LEU A 52 14.82 21.41 26.00
C LEU A 52 14.39 20.87 24.63
N ILE A 53 14.03 19.59 24.57
CA ILE A 53 13.43 18.99 23.36
C ILE A 53 12.14 19.73 23.02
N GLN A 54 11.26 19.95 23.99
CA GLN A 54 10.00 20.67 23.76
C GLN A 54 10.21 22.11 23.34
N GLN A 55 11.17 22.81 23.93
CA GLN A 55 11.48 24.18 23.58
C GLN A 55 11.93 24.29 22.12
N GLU A 56 12.83 23.43 21.66
CA GLU A 56 13.30 23.47 20.28
C GLU A 56 12.21 23.03 19.30
N LEU A 57 11.41 22.00 19.63
CA LEU A 57 10.28 21.58 18.82
C LEU A 57 9.22 22.68 18.68
N ARG A 58 8.82 23.35 19.77
CA ARG A 58 7.86 24.49 19.71
C ARG A 58 8.37 25.60 18.79
N LYS A 59 9.62 26.02 18.98
CA LYS A 59 10.28 27.02 18.14
C LYS A 59 10.27 26.65 16.65
N TRP A 60 10.33 25.36 16.31
CA TRP A 60 10.29 24.89 14.93
C TRP A 60 8.87 24.75 14.39
N ILE A 61 7.91 24.32 15.23
CA ILE A 61 6.48 24.26 14.89
C ILE A 61 5.94 25.66 14.58
N ASP A 62 6.41 26.69 15.29
CA ASP A 62 6.00 28.09 15.06
C ASP A 62 6.50 28.68 13.73
N ARG A 63 7.34 27.96 12.97
CA ARG A 63 7.83 28.39 11.65
C ARG A 63 6.96 27.83 10.54
N GLU A 64 6.23 28.69 9.85
CA GLU A 64 5.30 28.30 8.79
C GLU A 64 5.98 27.52 7.65
N GLU A 65 7.24 27.84 7.35
CA GLU A 65 8.01 27.20 6.30
C GLU A 65 8.45 25.77 6.65
N LEU A 66 8.52 25.42 7.95
CA LEU A 66 9.03 24.13 8.42
C LEU A 66 7.92 23.09 8.46
N ARG A 67 7.91 22.23 7.44
CA ARG A 67 6.80 21.29 7.19
C ARG A 67 7.02 19.91 7.81
N VAL A 68 8.27 19.51 8.01
CA VAL A 68 8.61 18.18 8.54
C VAL A 68 9.76 18.28 9.55
N ILE A 69 9.58 17.69 10.72
CA ILE A 69 10.62 17.51 11.74
C ILE A 69 10.94 16.02 11.87
N LEU A 70 12.21 15.68 11.68
CA LEU A 70 12.77 14.36 11.97
C LEU A 70 13.66 14.48 13.20
N THR A 71 13.30 13.79 14.28
CA THR A 71 14.19 13.67 15.44
C THR A 71 15.00 12.38 15.33
N THR A 72 16.22 12.35 15.84
CA THR A 72 17.04 11.14 15.95
C THR A 72 17.60 11.01 17.37
N GLY A 73 17.32 9.88 18.02
CA GLY A 73 17.76 9.60 19.39
C GLY A 73 16.67 9.77 20.46
N GLY A 74 16.95 9.27 21.66
CA GLY A 74 16.07 9.37 22.82
C GLY A 74 14.77 8.55 22.75
N THR A 75 14.66 7.56 21.86
CA THR A 75 13.44 6.74 21.65
C THR A 75 13.51 5.32 22.23
N GLY A 76 14.64 4.92 22.82
CA GLY A 76 14.82 3.57 23.38
C GLY A 76 14.19 3.39 24.76
N PHE A 77 14.61 2.37 25.49
CA PHE A 77 14.14 2.06 26.86
C PHE A 77 15.08 2.58 27.94
N ALA A 78 16.15 3.32 27.59
CA ALA A 78 17.06 3.87 28.59
C ALA A 78 16.33 4.90 29.47
N PRO A 79 16.70 5.07 30.75
CA PRO A 79 16.02 6.04 31.64
C PRO A 79 16.06 7.49 31.15
N ARG A 80 17.05 7.82 30.31
CA ARG A 80 17.22 9.13 29.69
C ARG A 80 16.39 9.31 28.42
N ASP A 81 15.95 8.23 27.78
CA ASP A 81 15.20 8.31 26.54
C ASP A 81 13.82 8.94 26.80
N VAL A 82 13.64 10.22 26.45
CA VAL A 82 12.41 10.99 26.71
C VAL A 82 11.82 11.66 25.46
N THR A 83 12.37 11.38 24.27
CA THR A 83 11.94 12.00 23.00
C THR A 83 10.45 11.79 22.72
N PRO A 84 9.88 10.57 22.83
CA PRO A 84 8.45 10.36 22.58
C PRO A 84 7.57 11.13 23.58
N GLU A 85 7.97 11.19 24.85
CA GLU A 85 7.24 11.90 25.91
C GLU A 85 7.27 13.42 25.71
N ALA A 86 8.41 13.95 25.25
CA ALA A 86 8.55 15.35 24.87
C ALA A 86 7.65 15.68 23.66
N THR A 87 7.72 14.84 22.62
CA THR A 87 6.99 15.02 21.36
C THR A 87 5.48 14.94 21.55
N ARG A 88 4.98 13.91 22.27
CA ARG A 88 3.54 13.65 22.46
C ARG A 88 2.78 14.86 23.00
N GLN A 89 3.38 15.63 23.91
CA GLN A 89 2.74 16.79 24.53
C GLN A 89 2.54 17.98 23.58
N LEU A 90 3.18 17.96 22.42
CA LEU A 90 3.08 19.01 21.41
C LEU A 90 2.14 18.64 20.26
N LEU A 91 1.75 17.37 20.15
CA LEU A 91 0.94 16.89 19.03
C LEU A 91 -0.53 17.26 19.22
N GLU A 92 -1.13 17.76 18.15
CA GLU A 92 -2.58 17.93 18.04
C GLU A 92 -3.24 16.64 17.55
N LYS A 93 -2.55 15.90 16.67
CA LYS A 93 -3.01 14.63 16.10
C LYS A 93 -1.87 13.63 16.09
N GLU A 94 -2.04 12.49 16.76
CA GLU A 94 -1.11 11.36 16.62
C GLU A 94 -1.33 10.65 15.28
N CYS A 95 -0.24 10.14 14.69
CA CYS A 95 -0.23 9.37 13.44
C CYS A 95 0.22 7.92 13.71
N PRO A 96 -0.55 7.12 14.48
CA PRO A 96 -0.09 5.82 14.98
C PRO A 96 0.18 4.80 13.86
N GLN A 97 -0.54 4.86 12.73
CA GLN A 97 -0.27 3.99 11.58
C GLN A 97 1.08 4.28 10.94
N LEU A 98 1.54 5.54 10.95
CA LEU A 98 2.86 5.88 10.41
C LEU A 98 3.97 5.36 11.33
N SER A 99 3.80 5.49 12.65
CA SER A 99 4.72 4.91 13.63
C SER A 99 4.77 3.39 13.49
N MET A 100 3.60 2.74 13.40
CA MET A 100 3.50 1.29 13.19
C MET A 100 4.17 0.85 11.88
N TYR A 101 3.97 1.60 10.79
CA TYR A 101 4.58 1.30 9.50
C TYR A 101 6.10 1.34 9.57
N ILE A 102 6.68 2.39 10.17
CA ILE A 102 8.12 2.49 10.40
C ILE A 102 8.63 1.30 11.22
N THR A 103 7.95 0.97 12.32
CA THR A 103 8.32 -0.15 13.18
C THR A 103 8.26 -1.49 12.44
N LEU A 104 7.20 -1.74 11.67
CA LEU A 104 7.04 -3.00 10.93
C LEU A 104 8.11 -3.18 9.85
N GLU A 105 8.45 -2.12 9.10
CA GLU A 105 9.55 -2.19 8.13
C GLU A 105 10.92 -2.35 8.82
N SER A 106 11.13 -1.68 9.95
CA SER A 106 12.38 -1.80 10.71
C SER A 106 12.57 -3.19 11.33
N ILE A 107 11.48 -3.84 11.78
CA ILE A 107 11.54 -5.19 12.35
C ILE A 107 12.01 -6.22 11.32
N LYS A 108 11.71 -6.02 10.03
CA LYS A 108 12.22 -6.88 8.95
C LYS A 108 13.74 -6.83 8.84
N GLN A 109 14.36 -5.71 9.23
CA GLN A 109 15.81 -5.53 9.23
C GLN A 109 16.44 -6.01 10.53
N THR A 110 15.78 -5.77 11.67
CA THR A 110 16.25 -6.21 12.98
C THR A 110 15.13 -6.31 14.02
N GLN A 111 15.09 -7.42 14.76
CA GLN A 111 14.14 -7.62 15.85
C GLN A 111 14.23 -6.53 16.95
N TYR A 112 15.41 -5.91 17.11
CA TYR A 112 15.63 -4.86 18.11
C TYR A 112 14.83 -3.58 17.82
N ALA A 113 14.32 -3.40 16.60
CA ALA A 113 13.44 -2.28 16.26
C ALA A 113 12.16 -2.24 17.11
N ALA A 114 11.72 -3.40 17.64
CA ALA A 114 10.59 -3.49 18.56
C ALA A 114 10.82 -2.76 19.91
N LEU A 115 12.06 -2.40 20.24
CA LEU A 115 12.42 -1.67 21.46
C LEU A 115 12.40 -0.14 21.29
N SER A 116 12.04 0.36 20.09
CA SER A 116 11.82 1.79 19.88
C SER A 116 10.42 2.19 20.31
N ARG A 117 10.33 3.30 21.05
CA ARG A 117 9.07 3.96 21.44
C ARG A 117 8.76 5.19 20.58
N GLY A 118 9.48 5.36 19.47
CA GLY A 118 9.31 6.49 18.57
C GLY A 118 7.87 6.61 18.08
N LEU A 119 7.35 7.83 18.05
CA LEU A 119 6.00 8.13 17.58
C LEU A 119 6.03 9.16 16.44
N CYS A 120 4.90 9.31 15.79
CA CYS A 120 4.69 10.28 14.72
C CYS A 120 3.40 11.04 14.99
N GLY A 121 3.35 12.29 14.58
CA GLY A 121 2.14 13.11 14.69
C GLY A 121 2.26 14.46 14.03
N ILE A 122 1.18 15.23 14.12
CA ILE A 122 1.04 16.56 13.54
C ILE A 122 0.87 17.57 14.67
N ALA A 123 1.60 18.68 14.58
CA ALA A 123 1.45 19.86 15.42
C ALA A 123 1.39 21.08 14.51
N GLY A 124 0.30 21.86 14.57
CA GLY A 124 -0.02 22.88 13.59
C GLY A 124 0.05 22.34 12.16
N ASN A 125 0.93 22.93 11.36
CA ASN A 125 1.16 22.55 9.96
C ASN A 125 2.40 21.67 9.75
N THR A 126 2.96 21.10 10.82
CA THR A 126 4.24 20.39 10.81
C THR A 126 4.05 18.92 11.16
N LEU A 127 4.58 18.03 10.33
CA LEU A 127 4.66 16.60 10.61
C LEU A 127 5.92 16.29 11.42
N ILE A 128 5.79 15.60 12.54
CA ILE A 128 6.91 15.22 13.42
C ILE A 128 7.05 13.70 13.43
N LEU A 129 8.27 13.19 13.21
CA LEU A 129 8.59 11.76 13.29
C LEU A 129 9.81 11.53 14.19
N ASN A 130 9.68 10.65 15.17
CA ASN A 130 10.81 10.24 16.00
C ASN A 130 11.50 9.01 15.43
N LEU A 131 12.77 9.17 15.06
CA LEU A 131 13.62 8.10 14.55
C LEU A 131 14.61 7.62 15.61
N PRO A 132 15.12 6.38 15.51
CA PRO A 132 16.16 5.88 16.41
C PRO A 132 17.46 6.69 16.32
N GLY A 133 18.38 6.48 17.27
CA GLY A 133 19.63 7.25 17.36
C GLY A 133 20.79 6.77 16.49
N SER A 134 20.72 5.56 15.91
CA SER A 134 21.84 5.02 15.12
C SER A 134 21.73 5.36 13.64
N GLU A 135 22.87 5.67 13.02
CA GLU A 135 22.96 6.03 11.60
C GLU A 135 22.28 5.01 10.67
N LYS A 136 22.49 3.71 10.95
CA LYS A 136 21.88 2.62 10.19
C LYS A 136 20.35 2.64 10.30
N ALA A 137 19.81 2.71 11.52
CA ALA A 137 18.37 2.67 11.73
C ALA A 137 17.69 3.90 11.13
N VAL A 138 18.35 5.05 11.21
CA VAL A 138 17.90 6.30 10.60
C VAL A 138 17.81 6.20 9.08
N LYS A 139 18.81 5.63 8.40
CA LYS A 139 18.77 5.36 6.95
C LYS A 139 17.56 4.49 6.59
N GLU A 140 17.37 3.39 7.30
CA GLU A 140 16.28 2.43 7.06
C GLU A 140 14.89 3.07 7.29
N CYS A 141 14.73 3.80 8.39
CA CYS A 141 13.48 4.49 8.70
C CYS A 141 13.17 5.57 7.67
N PHE A 142 14.16 6.38 7.28
CA PHE A 142 13.96 7.44 6.27
C PHE A 142 13.59 6.85 4.91
N GLN A 143 14.29 5.79 4.47
CA GLN A 143 13.98 5.08 3.23
C GLN A 143 12.53 4.57 3.20
N THR A 144 12.03 4.12 4.35
CA THR A 144 10.64 3.64 4.50
C THR A 144 9.61 4.75 4.24
N ILE A 145 9.86 5.96 4.72
CA ILE A 145 8.84 7.04 4.71
C ILE A 145 9.00 8.04 3.57
N ARG A 146 10.17 8.12 2.92
CA ARG A 146 10.50 9.25 2.04
C ARG A 146 9.49 9.52 0.93
N GLU A 147 8.90 8.48 0.35
CA GLU A 147 7.92 8.60 -0.73
C GLU A 147 6.55 9.13 -0.23
N LEU A 148 6.27 8.97 1.07
CA LEU A 148 5.03 9.41 1.70
C LEU A 148 5.07 10.89 2.11
N LEU A 149 6.27 11.42 2.39
CA LEU A 149 6.44 12.76 2.96
C LEU A 149 5.84 13.88 2.10
N PRO A 150 6.03 13.93 0.76
CA PRO A 150 5.44 15.00 -0.05
C PRO A 150 3.92 15.03 0.04
N HIS A 151 3.27 13.87 -0.08
CA HIS A 151 1.81 13.80 -0.01
C HIS A 151 1.29 14.13 1.40
N ALA A 152 1.98 13.68 2.45
CA ALA A 152 1.62 14.02 3.83
C ALA A 152 1.66 15.54 4.06
N VAL A 153 2.69 16.23 3.56
CA VAL A 153 2.80 17.69 3.65
C VAL A 153 1.66 18.40 2.92
N HIS A 154 1.30 17.94 1.71
CA HIS A 154 0.17 18.52 0.96
C HIS A 154 -1.17 18.32 1.68
N LEU A 155 -1.39 17.16 2.31
CA LEU A 155 -2.60 16.89 3.10
C LEU A 155 -2.70 17.79 4.33
N ILE A 156 -1.58 18.03 5.01
CA ILE A 156 -1.54 18.91 6.19
C ILE A 156 -1.73 20.38 5.79
N GLY A 157 -1.17 20.79 4.65
CA GLY A 157 -1.29 22.16 4.14
C GLY A 157 -2.60 22.48 3.43
N ASP A 158 -3.53 21.53 3.32
CA ASP A 158 -4.77 21.64 2.55
C ASP A 158 -4.55 22.06 1.09
N ASP A 159 -3.47 21.57 0.47
CA ASP A 159 -3.18 21.87 -0.94
C ASP A 159 -4.01 21.00 -1.87
N VAL A 160 -5.29 21.36 -1.99
CA VAL A 160 -6.34 20.60 -2.71
C VAL A 160 -5.91 20.20 -4.12
N SER A 161 -5.13 21.05 -4.79
CA SER A 161 -4.68 20.82 -6.17
C SER A 161 -3.68 19.66 -6.25
N LEU A 162 -2.68 19.64 -5.37
CA LEU A 162 -1.63 18.64 -5.31
C LEU A 162 -2.17 17.32 -4.73
N VAL A 163 -3.04 17.40 -3.74
CA VAL A 163 -3.73 16.24 -3.17
C VAL A 163 -4.53 15.51 -4.24
N ARG A 164 -5.33 16.23 -5.05
CA ARG A 164 -6.08 15.63 -6.18
C ARG A 164 -5.17 15.00 -7.21
N LYS A 165 -4.03 15.63 -7.52
CA LYS A 165 -3.03 15.07 -8.44
C LYS A 165 -2.47 13.74 -7.92
N THR A 166 -2.03 13.68 -6.66
CA THR A 166 -1.53 12.44 -6.07
C THR A 166 -2.61 11.36 -6.01
N HIS A 167 -3.86 11.70 -5.66
CA HIS A 167 -4.95 10.73 -5.70
C HIS A 167 -5.23 10.24 -7.12
N ALA A 168 -5.17 11.10 -8.14
CA ALA A 168 -5.30 10.71 -9.53
C ALA A 168 -4.14 9.81 -10.00
N GLU A 169 -2.92 10.02 -9.50
CA GLU A 169 -1.75 9.16 -9.79
C GLU A 169 -1.84 7.81 -9.07
N VAL A 170 -2.29 7.77 -7.81
CA VAL A 170 -2.49 6.51 -7.05
C VAL A 170 -3.69 5.72 -7.59
N GLN A 171 -4.80 6.39 -7.92
CA GLN A 171 -5.95 5.77 -8.55
C GLN A 171 -5.67 5.43 -10.04
N GLY A 172 -4.84 6.23 -10.71
CA GLY A 172 -4.41 6.04 -12.10
C GLY A 172 -3.32 4.98 -12.27
N SER A 173 -2.48 4.75 -11.25
CA SER A 173 -1.55 3.62 -11.17
C SER A 173 -2.25 2.30 -10.83
N ALA A 174 -3.57 2.34 -10.63
CA ALA A 174 -4.47 1.21 -10.80
C ALA A 174 -5.13 1.18 -12.20
N GLN A 175 -4.43 1.63 -13.24
CA GLN A 175 -4.29 0.81 -14.44
C GLN A 175 -2.96 0.06 -14.39
N LYS A 176 -2.78 -0.80 -13.38
CA LYS A 176 -2.39 -2.15 -13.80
C LYS A 176 -3.46 -2.50 -14.81
N GLY A 177 -3.07 -2.65 -16.07
CA GLY A 177 -3.82 -3.44 -17.03
C GLY A 177 -3.94 -4.82 -16.43
N HIS A 178 -4.81 -4.97 -15.44
CA HIS A 178 -5.60 -6.14 -15.34
C HIS A 178 -6.24 -6.22 -16.72
N ILE A 179 -5.66 -7.09 -17.51
CA ILE A 179 -6.41 -7.82 -18.50
C ILE A 179 -7.47 -8.52 -17.64
N CYS A 180 -8.61 -7.87 -17.34
CA CYS A 180 -9.77 -8.73 -17.23
C CYS A 180 -9.94 -9.23 -18.64
N PRO A 181 -10.14 -10.54 -18.80
CA PRO A 181 -10.78 -11.07 -19.99
C PRO A 181 -12.16 -10.43 -20.34
N HIS A 182 -12.59 -9.40 -19.61
CA HIS A 182 -13.94 -8.84 -19.57
C HIS A 182 -13.97 -7.31 -19.78
N LYS A 183 -12.81 -6.64 -19.92
CA LYS A 183 -12.74 -5.33 -20.59
C LYS A 183 -12.44 -5.59 -22.06
N THR A 184 -13.22 -6.49 -22.64
CA THR A 184 -13.56 -6.35 -24.05
C THR A 184 -14.34 -5.05 -24.15
N GLY A 185 -14.03 -4.26 -25.17
CA GLY A 185 -14.66 -2.97 -25.42
C GLY A 185 -16.17 -3.08 -25.51
N THR A 186 -16.80 -1.93 -25.69
CA THR A 186 -18.23 -1.75 -25.95
C THR A 186 -18.68 -2.56 -27.18
N GLY A 187 -18.79 -3.88 -27.06
CA GLY A 187 -19.37 -4.81 -28.02
C GLY A 187 -19.10 -4.54 -29.50
N THR A 188 -17.91 -4.08 -29.89
CA THR A 188 -17.55 -3.98 -31.31
C THR A 188 -16.87 -5.27 -31.76
N TYR A 189 -17.17 -5.71 -32.97
CA TYR A 189 -16.84 -7.01 -33.58
C TYR A 189 -15.36 -7.45 -33.56
N SER A 190 -14.43 -6.65 -33.01
CA SER A 190 -12.98 -6.88 -33.04
C SER A 190 -12.37 -7.52 -31.78
N ASP A 191 -13.08 -7.60 -30.66
CA ASP A 191 -12.44 -7.87 -29.35
C ASP A 191 -12.51 -9.34 -28.90
N ARG A 192 -12.13 -10.26 -29.79
CA ARG A 192 -11.99 -11.70 -29.45
C ARG A 192 -10.64 -12.27 -29.85
N ASN A 193 -9.56 -11.56 -29.50
CA ASN A 193 -8.22 -12.09 -29.72
C ASN A 193 -7.64 -12.55 -28.38
N SER A 194 -7.36 -13.86 -28.29
CA SER A 194 -6.54 -14.42 -27.21
C SER A 194 -5.15 -13.76 -27.26
N PRO A 195 -4.55 -13.39 -26.12
CA PRO A 195 -3.17 -12.91 -26.08
C PRO A 195 -2.15 -14.04 -26.37
N PHE A 196 -2.61 -15.30 -26.45
CA PHE A 196 -1.80 -16.46 -26.77
C PHE A 196 -1.98 -16.87 -28.24
N PRO A 197 -0.94 -17.43 -28.88
CA PRO A 197 -1.02 -17.89 -30.25
C PRO A 197 -2.14 -18.93 -30.39
N MET A 198 -2.95 -18.79 -31.44
CA MET A 198 -3.95 -19.79 -31.78
C MET A 198 -3.25 -21.02 -32.31
N LEU A 199 -3.39 -22.14 -31.61
CA LEU A 199 -2.89 -23.44 -32.04
C LEU A 199 -3.98 -24.19 -32.79
N ALA A 200 -3.59 -24.99 -33.77
CA ALA A 200 -4.53 -25.89 -34.42
C ALA A 200 -5.05 -26.91 -33.39
N VAL A 201 -6.34 -27.23 -33.46
CA VAL A 201 -7.00 -28.12 -32.48
C VAL A 201 -6.25 -29.45 -32.32
N GLN A 202 -5.74 -30.01 -33.42
CA GLN A 202 -4.99 -31.26 -33.40
C GLN A 202 -3.66 -31.15 -32.64
N GLU A 203 -3.00 -30.00 -32.73
CA GLU A 203 -1.76 -29.69 -32.04
C GLU A 203 -2.00 -29.56 -30.53
N VAL A 204 -3.08 -28.87 -30.15
CA VAL A 204 -3.51 -28.73 -28.75
C VAL A 204 -3.82 -30.10 -28.13
N LEU A 205 -4.59 -30.94 -28.84
CA LEU A 205 -4.92 -32.27 -28.34
C LEU A 205 -3.66 -33.12 -28.14
N SER A 206 -2.68 -33.00 -29.03
CA SER A 206 -1.40 -33.70 -28.91
C SER A 206 -0.61 -33.23 -27.69
N ILE A 207 -0.53 -31.92 -27.45
CA ILE A 207 0.12 -31.35 -26.27
C ILE A 207 -0.56 -31.85 -24.99
N ILE A 208 -1.89 -31.80 -24.94
CA ILE A 208 -2.67 -32.26 -23.77
C ILE A 208 -2.39 -33.73 -23.50
N PHE A 209 -2.50 -34.60 -24.51
CA PHE A 209 -2.33 -36.04 -24.29
C PHE A 209 -0.89 -36.46 -24.04
N ASN A 210 0.10 -35.67 -24.46
CA ASN A 210 1.52 -35.91 -24.13
C ASN A 210 1.90 -35.37 -22.74
N THR A 211 1.21 -34.34 -22.25
CA THR A 211 1.52 -33.72 -20.95
C THR A 211 0.75 -34.38 -19.81
N VAL A 212 -0.50 -34.78 -20.06
CA VAL A 212 -1.35 -35.40 -19.05
C VAL A 212 -0.97 -36.87 -18.92
N GLN A 213 -0.37 -37.24 -17.78
CA GLN A 213 -0.19 -38.64 -17.42
C GLN A 213 -1.56 -39.29 -17.21
N LYS A 214 -1.88 -40.28 -18.05
CA LYS A 214 -3.10 -41.08 -17.86
C LYS A 214 -2.88 -42.01 -16.67
N THR A 215 -3.54 -41.74 -15.56
CA THR A 215 -3.60 -42.68 -14.43
C THR A 215 -4.74 -43.67 -14.66
N ALA A 216 -4.44 -44.96 -14.67
CA ALA A 216 -5.40 -46.03 -14.96
C ALA A 216 -6.34 -46.38 -13.78
N ASN A 217 -6.21 -45.70 -12.63
CA ASN A 217 -6.89 -46.08 -11.39
C ASN A 217 -7.79 -44.95 -10.89
N LEU A 218 -8.80 -44.61 -11.71
CA LEU A 218 -9.73 -43.50 -11.47
C LEU A 218 -10.51 -43.70 -10.17
N ASP A 219 -10.90 -44.94 -9.87
CA ASP A 219 -11.72 -45.27 -8.70
C ASP A 219 -11.00 -44.96 -7.38
N LYS A 220 -9.70 -45.25 -7.31
CA LYS A 220 -8.88 -44.93 -6.13
C LYS A 220 -8.76 -43.41 -5.92
N ILE A 221 -8.58 -42.64 -6.99
CA ILE A 221 -8.43 -41.18 -6.92
C ILE A 221 -9.76 -40.52 -6.52
N LEU A 222 -10.89 -40.97 -7.07
CA LEU A 222 -12.21 -40.43 -6.72
C LEU A 222 -12.56 -40.66 -5.24
N LEU A 223 -12.10 -41.77 -4.66
CA LEU A 223 -12.28 -42.07 -3.23
C LEU A 223 -11.38 -41.22 -2.30
N GLU A 224 -10.21 -40.80 -2.77
CA GLU A 224 -9.24 -40.01 -2.00
C GLU A 224 -9.41 -38.48 -2.18
N MET A 225 -10.15 -38.04 -3.20
CA MET A 225 -10.40 -36.63 -3.46
C MET A 225 -11.61 -36.10 -2.68
N SER A 226 -11.36 -35.36 -1.60
CA SER A 226 -12.38 -34.55 -0.94
C SER A 226 -12.21 -33.07 -1.31
N ALA A 227 -13.29 -32.41 -1.74
CA ALA A 227 -13.30 -30.96 -1.87
C ALA A 227 -13.48 -30.34 -0.46
N PRO A 228 -12.61 -29.41 -0.02
CA PRO A 228 -12.72 -28.78 1.30
C PRO A 228 -13.95 -27.86 1.42
N VAL A 229 -14.61 -27.55 0.30
CA VAL A 229 -15.80 -26.71 0.25
C VAL A 229 -16.78 -27.29 -0.77
N ASN A 230 -18.03 -27.52 -0.36
CA ASN A 230 -19.07 -28.13 -1.21
C ASN A 230 -19.52 -27.19 -2.34
N ILE A 231 -19.31 -25.89 -2.16
CA ILE A 231 -19.70 -24.81 -3.08
C ILE A 231 -18.60 -23.75 -3.04
N PRO A 232 -18.11 -23.23 -4.18
CA PRO A 232 -17.11 -22.17 -4.17
C PRO A 232 -17.61 -20.96 -3.35
N PRO A 233 -16.79 -20.35 -2.48
CA PRO A 233 -17.17 -19.21 -1.64
C PRO A 233 -17.36 -17.90 -2.43
N PHE A 234 -17.20 -17.97 -3.76
CA PHE A 234 -17.44 -16.88 -4.70
C PHE A 234 -18.41 -17.35 -5.78
N ARG A 235 -19.12 -16.42 -6.44
CA ARG A 235 -20.04 -16.75 -7.53
C ARG A 235 -19.27 -17.35 -8.71
N ALA A 236 -19.22 -18.68 -8.77
CA ALA A 236 -18.69 -19.41 -9.91
C ALA A 236 -19.74 -19.48 -11.04
N SER A 237 -20.17 -18.31 -11.55
CA SER A 237 -20.75 -18.17 -12.88
C SER A 237 -20.81 -16.69 -13.27
N ILE A 238 -19.95 -16.30 -14.21
CA ILE A 238 -20.13 -15.12 -15.08
C ILE A 238 -20.44 -15.66 -16.49
N LYS A 239 -21.40 -16.59 -16.61
CA LYS A 239 -21.97 -16.98 -17.90
C LYS A 239 -23.49 -16.99 -17.83
N ASP A 240 -24.06 -16.47 -18.91
CA ASP A 240 -25.45 -16.07 -19.13
C ASP A 240 -26.44 -17.12 -18.59
N GLY A 241 -27.00 -16.83 -17.42
CA GLY A 241 -28.21 -17.49 -16.97
C GLY A 241 -29.38 -16.97 -17.79
N TYR A 242 -30.12 -17.87 -18.44
CA TYR A 242 -31.38 -17.51 -19.08
C TYR A 242 -32.47 -17.36 -18.00
N ALA A 243 -33.12 -16.21 -17.94
CA ALA A 243 -34.32 -16.02 -17.14
C ALA A 243 -35.57 -16.28 -18.01
N MET A 244 -36.33 -17.32 -17.69
CA MET A 244 -37.64 -17.59 -18.32
C MET A 244 -38.75 -17.10 -17.37
N LYS A 245 -39.68 -16.28 -17.85
CA LYS A 245 -40.97 -16.09 -17.16
C LYS A 245 -41.92 -17.22 -17.56
N SER A 246 -41.91 -18.31 -16.79
CA SER A 246 -42.86 -19.42 -16.97
C SER A 246 -44.19 -19.04 -16.32
N THR A 247 -45.27 -18.93 -17.11
CA THR A 247 -46.64 -18.80 -16.58
C THR A 247 -47.32 -20.18 -16.40
N GLY A 248 -46.53 -21.23 -16.15
CA GLY A 248 -47.02 -22.62 -16.06
C GLY A 248 -46.25 -23.49 -15.06
N PHE A 249 -46.74 -24.72 -14.90
CA PHE A 249 -46.40 -25.68 -13.84
C PHE A 249 -44.93 -26.12 -13.78
N SER A 250 -44.52 -26.64 -12.61
CA SER A 250 -43.17 -27.15 -12.33
C SER A 250 -42.94 -28.54 -12.94
N GLY A 251 -41.93 -28.67 -13.80
CA GLY A 251 -41.53 -29.94 -14.44
C GLY A 251 -40.40 -29.74 -15.45
N SER A 252 -39.83 -30.85 -15.94
CA SER A 252 -38.79 -30.83 -16.98
C SER A 252 -39.39 -30.39 -18.32
N LYS A 253 -38.79 -29.37 -18.95
CA LYS A 253 -39.22 -28.86 -20.25
C LYS A 253 -38.24 -29.29 -21.34
N ARG A 254 -38.77 -29.66 -22.50
CA ARG A 254 -37.96 -30.04 -23.67
C ARG A 254 -37.41 -28.79 -24.36
N VAL A 255 -36.11 -28.78 -24.64
CA VAL A 255 -35.49 -27.71 -25.42
C VAL A 255 -35.82 -27.91 -26.89
N LEU A 256 -36.54 -26.96 -27.49
CA LEU A 256 -37.01 -27.03 -28.88
C LEU A 256 -36.05 -26.37 -29.88
N GLY A 257 -35.09 -25.60 -29.41
CA GLY A 257 -34.09 -24.94 -30.25
C GLY A 257 -33.13 -24.09 -29.44
N CYS A 258 -32.07 -23.62 -30.10
CA CYS A 258 -31.10 -22.70 -29.54
C CYS A 258 -31.06 -21.39 -30.35
N ILE A 259 -30.74 -20.28 -29.68
CA ILE A 259 -30.54 -18.98 -30.32
C ILE A 259 -29.30 -18.36 -29.71
N ALA A 260 -28.41 -17.82 -30.53
CA ALA A 260 -27.26 -17.07 -30.04
C ALA A 260 -27.67 -15.67 -29.56
N ALA A 261 -26.96 -15.14 -28.56
CA ALA A 261 -27.19 -13.79 -28.06
C ALA A 261 -26.99 -12.75 -29.17
N GLY A 262 -28.01 -11.91 -29.39
CA GLY A 262 -28.03 -10.88 -30.44
C GLY A 262 -28.84 -11.23 -31.69
N ASN A 263 -29.28 -12.48 -31.84
CA ASN A 263 -30.22 -12.85 -32.91
C ASN A 263 -31.67 -12.56 -32.49
N SER A 264 -32.54 -12.34 -33.48
CA SER A 264 -33.97 -12.11 -33.24
C SER A 264 -34.60 -13.29 -32.48
N PRO A 265 -35.51 -13.05 -31.52
CA PRO A 265 -36.14 -14.10 -30.75
C PRO A 265 -36.87 -15.12 -31.65
N ASN A 266 -36.77 -16.39 -31.31
CA ASN A 266 -37.52 -17.43 -31.99
C ASN A 266 -38.99 -17.37 -31.51
N THR A 267 -39.93 -17.40 -32.44
CA THR A 267 -41.37 -17.31 -32.18
C THR A 267 -42.02 -18.66 -31.90
N LEU A 268 -41.23 -19.75 -31.83
CA LEU A 268 -41.75 -21.07 -31.49
C LEU A 268 -42.37 -21.05 -30.08
N PRO A 269 -43.64 -21.48 -29.92
CA PRO A 269 -44.26 -21.59 -28.61
C PRO A 269 -43.56 -22.67 -27.78
N LEU A 270 -43.59 -22.51 -26.45
CA LEU A 270 -43.14 -23.57 -25.55
C LEU A 270 -44.01 -24.81 -25.77
N ALA A 271 -43.39 -25.97 -25.99
CA ALA A 271 -44.07 -27.25 -26.06
C ALA A 271 -43.66 -28.12 -24.87
N GLU A 272 -44.61 -28.90 -24.37
CA GLU A 272 -44.36 -29.90 -23.33
C GLU A 272 -43.50 -31.03 -23.86
N GLY A 273 -42.75 -31.67 -22.96
CA GLY A 273 -42.06 -32.93 -23.23
C GLY A 273 -43.00 -34.09 -22.94
#